data_AF-A0A3C0GIQ9-F1
#
_entry.id   AF-A0A3C0GIQ9-F1
#
_cell.length_a   1.000
_cell.length_b   1.000
_cell.length_c   1.000
_cell.angle_alpha   90.00
_cell.angle_beta   90.00
_cell.angle_gamma   90.00
#
_symmetry.space_group_name_H-M   'P 1'
#
loop_
_entity.id
_entity.type
_entity.pdbx_description
1 polymer ?
#
loop_
_entity_poly.entity_id
_entity_poly.type
_entity_poly.pdbx_seq_one_letter_code
_entity_poly.pdbx_strand_id
1 'polypeptide(L)'
;MNDFFNSIPSPPWWTWIFLFLLIVAIYDIFIQKKHTIKHNFPIVGHLRYWLESIGPEMRQYFVANNREELPFNRIERGWIYASAKKENNYEGFGSDRDLYAHQHIFVKNRMMGFVVPEGHPNAIDPYFLPCAKVMGQHNNRRKPFRPSSIVNVSAMSFGSLSAAAVEAMNKGVKKAGAYHNTGEGGLS
;
A
#
# COMPACT_ATOMS: atom_id res chain seq x y z
N MET A 1 25.49 10.58 61.84
CA MET A 1 25.25 9.91 60.54
C MET A 1 23.88 10.26 59.92
N ASN A 2 23.12 11.22 60.50
CA ASN A 2 21.82 11.65 59.96
C ASN A 2 21.85 13.04 59.30
N ASP A 3 22.91 13.82 59.48
CA ASP A 3 23.01 15.18 58.91
C ASP A 3 23.44 15.22 57.44
N PHE A 4 23.99 14.11 56.93
CA PHE A 4 24.41 14.00 55.52
C PHE A 4 23.22 13.83 54.57
N PHE A 5 22.12 13.24 55.03
CA PHE A 5 20.92 13.04 54.21
C PHE A 5 19.96 14.25 54.25
N ASN A 6 20.02 15.08 55.29
CA ASN A 6 19.21 16.30 55.43
C ASN A 6 19.75 17.51 54.63
N SER A 7 20.94 17.38 54.03
CA SER A 7 21.60 18.41 53.23
C SER A 7 21.43 18.22 51.72
N ILE A 8 20.67 17.19 51.29
CA ILE A 8 20.36 16.96 49.87
C ILE A 8 19.09 17.77 49.54
N PRO A 9 19.19 18.85 48.75
CA PRO A 9 18.00 19.57 48.29
C PRO A 9 17.10 18.60 47.51
N SER A 10 15.79 18.65 47.76
CA SER A 10 14.84 17.82 47.03
C SER A 10 15.03 18.02 45.53
N PRO A 11 15.14 16.92 44.76
CA PRO A 11 15.37 17.04 43.34
C PRO A 11 14.16 17.76 42.72
N PRO A 12 14.38 18.83 41.94
CA PRO A 12 13.29 19.52 41.27
C PRO A 12 12.50 18.56 40.39
N TRP A 13 11.20 18.75 40.25
CA TRP A 13 10.31 17.83 39.50
C TRP A 13 10.78 17.51 38.07
N TRP A 14 11.52 18.41 37.42
CA TRP A 14 12.06 18.22 36.07
C TRP A 14 13.19 17.18 35.98
N THR A 15 13.86 16.82 37.08
CA THR A 15 14.89 15.76 37.06
C THR A 15 14.30 14.40 36.70
N TRP A 16 13.05 14.14 37.10
CA TRP A 16 12.33 12.91 36.76
C TRP A 16 12.05 12.81 35.26
N ILE A 17 11.85 13.94 34.57
CA ILE A 17 11.65 13.99 33.12
C ILE A 17 12.95 13.61 32.40
N PHE A 18 14.08 14.18 32.81
CA PHE A 18 15.38 13.82 32.24
C PHE A 18 15.74 12.36 32.51
N LEU A 19 15.45 11.85 33.72
CA LEU A 19 15.67 10.44 34.04
C LEU A 19 14.85 9.52 33.13
N PHE A 20 13.57 9.84 32.92
CA PHE A 20 12.70 9.10 32.01
C PHE A 20 13.22 9.11 30.57
N LEU A 21 13.58 10.29 30.05
CA LEU A 21 14.14 10.42 28.70
C LEU A 21 15.45 9.64 28.53
N LEU A 22 16.30 9.62 29.56
CA LEU A 22 17.56 8.88 29.58
C LEU A 22 17.31 7.37 29.57
N ILE A 23 16.33 6.88 30.33
CA ILE A 23 15.92 5.46 30.30
C ILE A 23 15.42 5.08 28.90
N VAL A 24 14.57 5.93 28.29
CA VAL A 24 14.07 5.70 26.93
C VAL A 24 15.21 5.69 25.91
N ALA A 25 16.16 6.61 26.01
CA ALA A 25 17.32 6.66 25.11
C ALA A 25 18.21 5.41 25.25
N ILE A 26 18.45 4.94 26.47
CA ILE A 26 19.19 3.69 26.72
C ILE A 26 18.43 2.50 26.12
N TYR A 27 17.12 2.42 26.31
CA TYR A 27 16.31 1.35 25.72
C TYR A 27 16.39 1.36 24.19
N ASP A 28 16.26 2.53 23.56
CA ASP A 28 16.30 2.70 22.11
C ASP A 28 17.66 2.33 21.51
N ILE A 29 18.75 2.70 22.17
CA ILE A 29 20.11 2.39 21.72
C ILE A 29 20.44 0.91 21.94
N PHE A 30 20.21 0.37 23.14
CA PHE A 30 20.76 -0.94 23.48
C PHE A 30 19.82 -2.12 23.17
N ILE A 31 18.50 -1.91 23.27
CA ILE A 31 17.50 -2.99 23.18
C ILE A 31 16.75 -2.94 21.85
N GLN A 32 16.40 -1.76 21.35
CA GLN A 32 15.61 -1.61 20.14
C GLN A 32 16.47 -1.67 18.85
N LYS A 33 16.70 -2.87 18.33
CA LYS A 33 17.45 -3.08 17.08
C LYS A 33 16.59 -3.06 15.80
N LYS A 34 15.26 -3.03 15.94
CA LYS A 34 14.33 -3.21 14.81
C LYS A 34 14.09 -1.93 13.99
N HIS A 35 14.15 -0.76 14.63
CA HIS A 35 13.86 0.53 13.99
C HIS A 35 15.11 1.40 13.92
N THR A 36 15.76 1.42 12.75
CA THR A 36 17.03 2.13 12.49
C THR A 36 16.99 3.61 12.89
N ILE A 37 15.85 4.29 12.72
CA ILE A 37 15.69 5.71 13.04
C ILE A 37 15.59 5.94 14.56
N LYS A 38 14.89 5.09 15.32
CA LYS A 38 14.81 5.20 16.79
C LYS A 38 16.15 4.90 17.44
N HIS A 39 16.90 3.97 16.85
CA HIS A 39 18.24 3.61 17.31
C HIS A 39 19.27 4.71 17.07
N ASN A 40 19.29 5.32 15.87
CA ASN A 40 20.26 6.37 15.52
C ASN A 40 19.91 7.74 16.13
N PHE A 41 18.63 8.02 16.35
CA PHE A 41 18.13 9.26 16.94
C PHE A 41 17.12 8.96 18.06
N PRO A 42 17.59 8.47 19.23
CA PRO A 42 16.73 8.17 20.37
C PRO A 42 15.96 9.41 20.81
N ILE A 43 14.75 9.22 21.34
CA ILE A 43 13.79 10.28 21.71
C ILE A 43 13.21 11.02 20.49
N VAL A 44 14.04 11.63 19.64
CA VAL A 44 13.61 12.38 18.45
C VAL A 44 12.88 11.47 17.45
N GLY A 45 13.32 10.22 17.32
CA GLY A 45 12.65 9.21 16.51
C GLY A 45 11.21 8.96 16.99
N HIS A 46 10.96 8.88 18.30
CA HIS A 46 9.60 8.70 18.82
C HIS A 46 8.72 9.93 18.55
N LEU A 47 9.26 11.14 18.74
CA LEU A 47 8.55 12.37 18.40
C LEU A 47 8.18 12.42 16.91
N ARG A 48 9.11 12.05 16.02
CA ARG A 48 8.85 11.95 14.58
C ARG A 48 7.69 11.01 14.28
N TYR A 49 7.70 9.80 14.82
CA TYR A 49 6.63 8.82 14.54
C TYR A 49 5.29 9.25 15.14
N TRP A 50 5.30 9.92 16.29
CA TRP A 50 4.09 10.49 16.89
C TRP A 50 3.50 11.63 16.04
N LEU A 51 4.35 12.53 15.53
CA LEU A 51 3.94 13.55 14.57
C LEU A 51 3.49 12.94 13.24
N GLU A 52 4.13 11.85 12.82
CA GLU A 52 3.74 11.11 11.61
C GLU A 52 2.37 10.45 11.77
N SER A 53 1.99 9.98 12.97
CA SER A 53 0.66 9.42 13.24
C SER A 53 -0.45 10.48 13.29
N ILE A 54 -0.14 11.69 13.75
CA ILE A 54 -1.07 12.84 13.76
C ILE A 54 -1.15 13.49 12.36
N GLY A 55 -0.11 13.29 11.56
CA GLY A 55 0.01 13.92 10.25
C GLY A 55 -1.15 13.65 9.29
N PRO A 56 -1.73 12.44 9.15
CA PRO A 56 -2.89 12.20 8.29
C PRO A 56 -4.10 13.05 8.66
N GLU A 57 -4.41 13.14 9.96
CA GLU A 57 -5.54 13.90 10.50
C GLU A 57 -5.33 15.39 10.27
N MET A 58 -4.14 15.90 10.59
CA MET A 58 -3.80 17.31 10.38
C MET A 58 -3.74 17.69 8.89
N ARG A 59 -3.31 16.78 8.00
CA ARG A 59 -3.25 17.03 6.55
C ARG A 59 -4.61 17.08 5.88
N GLN A 60 -5.62 16.36 6.40
CA GLN A 60 -7.00 16.48 5.94
C GLN A 60 -7.56 17.91 6.14
N TYR A 61 -7.07 18.63 7.16
CA TYR A 61 -7.61 19.94 7.55
C TYR A 61 -6.68 21.14 7.27
N PHE A 62 -5.36 20.96 7.19
CA PHE A 62 -4.43 22.10 7.20
C PHE A 62 -3.35 22.15 6.10
N VAL A 63 -2.91 21.04 5.48
CA VAL A 63 -1.68 21.07 4.63
C VAL A 63 -1.74 20.09 3.45
N ALA A 64 -1.81 20.67 2.24
CA ALA A 64 -1.30 20.21 0.94
C ALA A 64 -1.64 18.79 0.42
N ASN A 65 -1.95 18.72 -0.88
CA ASN A 65 -2.37 17.51 -1.58
C ASN A 65 -1.21 16.48 -1.65
N ASN A 66 -1.49 15.17 -1.63
CA ASN A 66 -0.51 14.06 -1.53
C ASN A 66 0.61 14.02 -2.62
N ARG A 67 0.55 14.93 -3.60
CA ARG A 67 1.35 14.97 -4.83
C ARG A 67 2.20 16.23 -5.00
N GLU A 68 2.25 17.13 -4.02
CA GLU A 68 3.00 18.39 -4.13
C GLU A 68 4.52 18.23 -3.92
N GLU A 69 5.00 17.08 -3.45
CA GLU A 69 6.42 16.81 -3.24
C GLU A 69 7.09 16.26 -4.52
N LEU A 70 8.19 16.91 -4.96
CA LEU A 70 9.07 16.49 -6.06
C LEU A 70 10.47 16.14 -5.49
N PRO A 71 11.25 15.23 -6.10
CA PRO A 71 11.04 14.51 -7.37
C PRO A 71 10.24 13.20 -7.25
N PHE A 72 10.05 12.67 -6.04
CA PHE A 72 9.23 11.49 -5.77
C PHE A 72 8.07 11.89 -4.87
N ASN A 73 6.85 11.55 -5.28
CA ASN A 73 5.69 11.83 -4.47
C ASN A 73 5.65 10.92 -3.22
N ARG A 74 4.84 11.29 -2.23
CA ARG A 74 4.78 10.56 -0.96
C ARG A 74 4.33 9.11 -1.12
N ILE A 75 3.41 8.86 -2.06
CA ILE A 75 2.92 7.53 -2.41
C ILE A 75 4.07 6.64 -2.89
N GLU A 76 4.89 7.13 -3.82
CA GLU A 76 6.07 6.43 -4.33
C GLU A 76 7.07 6.11 -3.22
N ARG A 77 7.36 7.08 -2.33
CA ARG A 77 8.26 6.85 -1.19
C ARG A 77 7.68 5.83 -0.21
N GLY A 78 6.40 5.90 0.08
CA GLY A 78 5.69 4.95 0.94
C GLY A 78 5.79 3.52 0.39
N TRP A 79 5.51 3.37 -0.91
CA TRP A 79 5.63 2.10 -1.62
C TRP A 79 7.06 1.53 -1.58
N ILE A 80 8.08 2.37 -1.80
CA ILE A 80 9.50 1.98 -1.72
C ILE A 80 9.84 1.48 -0.31
N TYR A 81 9.44 2.22 0.74
CA TYR A 81 9.73 1.85 2.11
C TYR A 81 9.02 0.57 2.57
N ALA A 82 7.75 0.42 2.22
CA ALA A 82 6.99 -0.80 2.51
C ALA A 82 7.65 -2.02 1.82
N SER A 83 8.01 -1.87 0.55
CA SER A 83 8.70 -2.91 -0.23
C SER A 83 10.05 -3.27 0.39
N ALA A 84 10.86 -2.29 0.79
CA ALA A 84 12.17 -2.50 1.40
C ALA A 84 12.09 -3.23 2.75
N LYS A 85 11.01 -3.00 3.51
CA LYS A 85 10.75 -3.68 4.80
C LYS A 85 10.06 -5.04 4.64
N LYS A 86 9.75 -5.48 3.43
CA LYS A 86 8.91 -6.66 3.14
C LYS A 86 7.53 -6.57 3.81
N GLU A 87 7.04 -5.35 3.96
CA GLU A 87 5.68 -5.07 4.43
C GLU A 87 4.73 -5.06 3.23
N ASN A 88 3.43 -5.06 3.51
CA ASN A 88 2.43 -4.92 2.46
C ASN A 88 2.60 -3.58 1.73
N ASN A 89 2.83 -3.65 0.42
CA ASN A 89 3.01 -2.50 -0.46
C ASN A 89 1.83 -2.28 -1.41
N TYR A 90 0.71 -2.97 -1.22
CA TYR A 90 -0.52 -2.72 -1.97
C TYR A 90 -1.18 -1.44 -1.44
N GLU A 91 -1.53 -0.54 -2.35
CA GLU A 91 -2.21 0.71 -2.03
C GLU A 91 -3.46 0.82 -2.91
N GLY A 92 -4.55 1.35 -2.33
CA GLY A 92 -5.81 1.50 -3.04
C GLY A 92 -5.67 2.50 -4.19
N PHE A 93 -6.14 2.12 -5.38
CA PHE A 93 -6.27 3.06 -6.50
C PHE A 93 -7.45 4.02 -6.26
N GLY A 94 -7.23 5.04 -5.43
CA GLY A 94 -8.12 6.20 -5.31
C GLY A 94 -7.89 7.20 -6.45
N SER A 95 -8.93 7.94 -6.84
CA SER A 95 -8.80 9.04 -7.80
C SER A 95 -8.32 10.31 -7.10
N ASP A 96 -7.04 10.32 -6.69
CA ASP A 96 -6.37 11.53 -6.17
C ASP A 96 -5.86 12.45 -7.30
N ARG A 97 -6.04 12.03 -8.56
CA ARG A 97 -5.68 12.82 -9.74
C ARG A 97 -6.77 13.83 -10.03
N ASP A 98 -6.37 15.08 -10.25
CA ASP A 98 -7.26 16.07 -10.83
C ASP A 98 -7.60 15.65 -12.27
N LEU A 99 -8.82 15.15 -12.45
CA LEU A 99 -9.33 14.68 -13.73
C LEU A 99 -9.52 15.82 -14.73
N TYR A 100 -9.56 17.06 -14.25
CA TYR A 100 -9.79 18.28 -15.03
C TYR A 100 -8.51 19.08 -15.26
N ALA A 101 -7.37 18.62 -14.75
CA ALA A 101 -6.09 19.28 -14.97
C ALA A 101 -5.81 19.42 -16.47
N HIS A 102 -5.18 20.54 -16.84
CA HIS A 102 -4.80 20.78 -18.23
C HIS A 102 -3.90 19.64 -18.73
N GLN A 103 -4.19 19.10 -19.92
CA GLN A 103 -3.52 17.93 -20.51
C GLN A 103 -3.73 16.59 -19.77
N HIS A 104 -4.63 16.50 -18.79
CA HIS A 104 -5.01 15.21 -18.22
C HIS A 104 -5.86 14.41 -19.23
N ILE A 105 -5.29 13.32 -19.76
CA ILE A 105 -5.99 12.43 -20.68
C ILE A 105 -6.78 11.40 -19.86
N PHE A 106 -8.10 11.53 -19.86
CA PHE A 106 -9.00 10.54 -19.28
C PHE A 106 -9.66 9.69 -20.37
N VAL A 107 -9.29 8.42 -20.45
CA VAL A 107 -9.92 7.46 -21.35
C VAL A 107 -11.16 6.89 -20.65
N LYS A 108 -12.35 7.32 -21.08
CA LYS A 108 -13.61 6.78 -20.56
C LYS A 108 -13.77 5.34 -21.05
N ASN A 109 -13.88 4.39 -20.13
CA ASN A 109 -14.29 3.03 -20.47
C ASN A 109 -15.68 3.07 -21.12
N ARG A 110 -15.81 2.41 -22.27
CA ARG A 110 -17.10 2.25 -22.92
C ARG A 110 -17.85 1.14 -22.21
N MET A 111 -18.92 1.50 -21.49
CA MET A 111 -19.72 0.54 -20.71
C MET A 111 -20.48 -0.47 -21.57
N MET A 112 -20.74 -0.11 -22.83
CA MET A 112 -21.35 -1.01 -23.81
C MET A 112 -20.31 -1.43 -24.85
N GLY A 113 -20.10 -2.73 -24.99
CA GLY A 113 -19.17 -3.29 -25.96
C GLY A 113 -19.52 -2.86 -27.39
N PHE A 114 -18.50 -2.71 -28.23
CA PHE A 114 -18.68 -2.54 -29.65
C PHE A 114 -19.36 -3.79 -30.23
N VAL A 115 -20.44 -3.60 -30.99
CA VAL A 115 -21.13 -4.71 -31.68
C VAL A 115 -20.26 -5.08 -32.88
N VAL A 116 -19.71 -6.29 -32.84
CA VAL A 116 -18.89 -6.80 -33.95
C VAL A 116 -19.78 -7.13 -35.15
N PRO A 117 -19.32 -6.88 -36.39
CA PRO A 117 -20.03 -7.28 -37.60
C PRO A 117 -20.28 -8.80 -37.66
N GLU A 118 -21.32 -9.20 -38.39
CA GLU A 118 -21.55 -10.62 -38.69
C GLU A 118 -20.32 -11.26 -39.36
N GLY A 119 -19.95 -12.45 -38.90
CA GLY A 119 -18.77 -13.18 -39.38
C GLY A 119 -17.43 -12.80 -38.72
N HIS A 120 -17.39 -11.82 -37.80
CA HIS A 120 -16.19 -11.57 -37.01
C HIS A 120 -15.87 -12.77 -36.09
N PRO A 121 -14.61 -13.16 -35.84
CA PRO A 121 -14.28 -14.28 -34.94
C PRO A 121 -14.90 -14.13 -33.55
N ASN A 122 -14.93 -12.91 -33.01
CA ASN A 122 -15.57 -12.60 -31.73
C ASN A 122 -17.12 -12.62 -31.79
N ALA A 123 -17.74 -12.78 -32.96
CA ALA A 123 -19.17 -13.07 -33.06
C ALA A 123 -19.46 -14.55 -32.75
N ILE A 124 -18.51 -15.44 -33.07
CA ILE A 124 -18.58 -16.88 -32.79
C ILE A 124 -18.17 -17.16 -31.33
N ASP A 125 -17.08 -16.55 -30.88
CA ASP A 125 -16.62 -16.60 -29.48
C ASP A 125 -16.36 -15.18 -28.93
N PRO A 126 -17.37 -14.55 -28.30
CA PRO A 126 -17.27 -13.18 -27.77
C PRO A 126 -16.20 -12.98 -26.71
N TYR A 127 -15.70 -14.04 -26.11
CA TYR A 127 -14.77 -13.96 -25.00
C TYR A 127 -13.34 -14.41 -25.36
N PHE A 128 -13.09 -14.71 -26.64
CA PHE A 128 -11.81 -15.20 -27.11
C PHE A 128 -10.73 -14.10 -27.16
N LEU A 129 -9.79 -14.15 -26.21
CA LEU A 129 -8.63 -13.26 -26.13
C LEU A 129 -7.36 -14.06 -25.82
N PRO A 130 -6.86 -14.88 -26.74
CA PRO A 130 -5.85 -15.90 -26.44
C PRO A 130 -4.53 -15.31 -25.95
N CYS A 131 -3.95 -15.89 -24.91
CA CYS A 131 -2.59 -15.57 -24.49
C CYS A 131 -1.57 -16.39 -25.31
N ALA A 132 -0.82 -15.72 -26.19
CA ALA A 132 0.26 -16.37 -26.95
C ALA A 132 1.40 -16.86 -26.02
N LYS A 133 1.63 -16.14 -24.91
CA LYS A 133 2.76 -16.37 -24.00
C LYS A 133 2.53 -17.60 -23.12
N VAL A 134 3.53 -18.47 -23.06
CA VAL A 134 3.61 -19.53 -22.04
C VAL A 134 4.39 -19.00 -20.85
N MET A 135 3.75 -18.97 -19.69
CA MET A 135 4.33 -18.52 -18.44
C MET A 135 5.33 -19.56 -17.92
N GLY A 136 6.52 -19.11 -17.55
CA GLY A 136 7.59 -19.97 -17.05
C GLY A 136 8.45 -20.67 -18.11
N GLN A 137 8.11 -20.57 -19.40
CA GLN A 137 8.89 -21.20 -20.48
C GLN A 137 10.33 -20.63 -20.58
N HIS A 138 10.50 -19.31 -20.50
CA HIS A 138 11.82 -18.67 -20.56
C HIS A 138 12.76 -19.10 -19.43
N ASN A 139 12.20 -19.36 -18.23
CA ASN A 139 12.97 -19.72 -17.04
C ASN A 139 13.04 -21.24 -16.82
N ASN A 140 12.69 -22.06 -17.82
CA ASN A 140 12.66 -23.53 -17.72
C ASN A 140 11.93 -24.05 -16.48
N ARG A 141 10.78 -23.44 -16.14
CA ARG A 141 9.98 -23.89 -14.98
C ARG A 141 9.45 -25.30 -15.23
N ARG A 142 9.47 -26.16 -14.21
CA ARG A 142 9.01 -27.57 -14.27
C ARG A 142 7.57 -27.74 -14.78
N LYS A 143 6.71 -26.77 -14.51
CA LYS A 143 5.29 -26.77 -14.92
C LYS A 143 4.96 -25.43 -15.58
N PRO A 144 5.35 -25.21 -16.83
CA PRO A 144 4.93 -24.03 -17.56
C PRO A 144 3.44 -24.12 -17.83
N PHE A 145 2.74 -23.00 -17.86
CA PHE A 145 1.31 -22.95 -18.17
C PHE A 145 1.01 -21.77 -19.09
N ARG A 146 -0.04 -21.90 -19.90
CA ARG A 146 -0.51 -20.82 -20.78
C ARG A 146 -1.90 -20.39 -20.27
N PRO A 147 -2.08 -19.13 -19.83
CA PRO A 147 -3.40 -18.59 -19.55
C PRO A 147 -4.30 -18.69 -20.79
N SER A 148 -5.58 -18.98 -20.62
CA SER A 148 -6.49 -19.00 -21.77
C SER A 148 -6.76 -17.58 -22.30
N SER A 149 -6.76 -16.58 -21.40
CA SER A 149 -6.91 -15.16 -21.75
C SER A 149 -5.64 -14.34 -21.47
N ILE A 150 -5.33 -13.37 -22.34
CA ILE A 150 -4.32 -12.34 -22.08
C ILE A 150 -4.80 -11.28 -21.08
N VAL A 151 -6.12 -11.08 -20.98
CA VAL A 151 -6.75 -10.13 -20.05
C VAL A 151 -7.26 -10.89 -18.83
N ASN A 152 -6.87 -10.42 -17.64
CA ASN A 152 -7.22 -11.01 -16.35
C ASN A 152 -7.68 -9.91 -15.38
N VAL A 153 -8.38 -10.29 -14.31
CA VAL A 153 -8.85 -9.33 -13.29
C VAL A 153 -7.85 -9.26 -12.14
N SER A 154 -7.40 -8.04 -11.82
CA SER A 154 -6.47 -7.76 -10.73
C SER A 154 -7.10 -7.96 -9.36
N ALA A 155 -6.25 -8.06 -8.32
CA ALA A 155 -6.71 -8.10 -6.94
C ALA A 155 -7.52 -6.84 -6.61
N MET A 156 -8.65 -7.03 -5.94
CA MET A 156 -9.41 -5.96 -5.31
C MET A 156 -9.60 -6.34 -3.84
N SER A 157 -9.35 -5.40 -2.92
CA SER A 157 -9.33 -5.71 -1.48
C SER A 157 -10.67 -6.28 -1.02
N PHE A 158 -10.64 -7.38 -0.27
CA PHE A 158 -11.82 -7.90 0.42
C PHE A 158 -12.39 -6.81 1.35
N GLY A 159 -13.69 -6.57 1.27
CA GLY A 159 -14.37 -5.46 1.96
C GLY A 159 -14.46 -4.14 1.17
N SER A 160 -13.70 -3.96 0.08
CA SER A 160 -13.86 -2.79 -0.81
C SER A 160 -15.00 -2.95 -1.83
N LEU A 161 -15.44 -4.19 -2.05
CA LEU A 161 -16.53 -4.56 -2.95
C LEU A 161 -17.53 -5.48 -2.25
N SER A 162 -18.79 -5.39 -2.65
CA SER A 162 -19.83 -6.29 -2.14
C SER A 162 -19.61 -7.72 -2.62
N ALA A 163 -20.09 -8.70 -1.84
CA ALA A 163 -20.03 -10.11 -2.21
C ALA A 163 -20.67 -10.37 -3.60
N ALA A 164 -21.79 -9.70 -3.89
CA ALA A 164 -22.45 -9.79 -5.19
C ALA A 164 -21.57 -9.29 -6.36
N ALA A 165 -20.79 -8.22 -6.15
CA ALA A 165 -19.86 -7.72 -7.16
C ALA A 165 -18.73 -8.72 -7.43
N VAL A 166 -18.15 -9.30 -6.37
CA VAL A 166 -17.11 -10.33 -6.50
C VAL A 166 -17.63 -11.57 -7.22
N GLU A 167 -18.84 -12.04 -6.87
CA GLU A 167 -19.48 -13.18 -7.52
C GLU A 167 -19.75 -12.91 -9.01
N ALA A 168 -20.28 -11.73 -9.36
CA ALA A 168 -20.52 -11.33 -10.73
C ALA A 168 -19.23 -11.31 -11.56
N MET A 169 -18.14 -10.75 -10.99
CA MET A 169 -16.83 -10.76 -11.63
C MET A 169 -16.29 -12.18 -11.83
N ASN A 170 -16.36 -13.04 -10.81
CA ASN A 170 -15.93 -14.44 -10.92
C ASN A 170 -16.69 -15.21 -12.01
N LYS A 171 -18.01 -15.01 -12.11
CA LYS A 171 -18.83 -15.59 -13.17
C LYS A 171 -18.42 -15.08 -14.55
N GLY A 172 -18.16 -13.78 -14.69
CA GLY A 172 -17.68 -13.17 -15.93
C GLY A 172 -16.30 -13.71 -16.36
N VAL A 173 -15.36 -13.77 -15.42
CA VAL A 173 -14.01 -14.31 -15.61
C VAL A 173 -14.06 -15.77 -16.05
N LYS A 174 -14.90 -16.59 -15.40
CA LYS A 174 -15.11 -18.00 -15.79
C LYS A 174 -15.64 -18.12 -17.22
N LYS A 175 -16.61 -17.30 -17.62
CA LYS A 175 -17.13 -17.27 -18.99
C LYS A 175 -16.05 -16.89 -20.01
N ALA A 176 -15.15 -15.98 -19.63
CA ALA A 176 -14.07 -15.53 -20.48
C ALA A 176 -12.80 -16.38 -20.46
N GLY A 177 -12.78 -17.48 -19.69
CA GLY A 177 -11.57 -18.28 -19.50
C GLY A 177 -10.39 -17.48 -18.92
N ALA A 178 -10.68 -16.36 -18.25
CA ALA A 178 -9.68 -15.52 -17.62
C ALA A 178 -9.39 -15.99 -16.18
N TYR A 179 -8.38 -15.40 -15.57
CA TYR A 179 -8.11 -15.54 -14.14
C TYR A 179 -8.53 -14.28 -13.38
N HIS A 180 -8.96 -14.48 -12.13
CA HIS A 180 -9.22 -13.42 -11.17
C HIS A 180 -8.25 -13.60 -10.00
N ASN A 181 -7.48 -12.57 -9.70
CA ASN A 181 -6.66 -12.53 -8.51
C ASN A 181 -7.55 -12.20 -7.30
N THR A 182 -7.55 -13.07 -6.29
CA THR A 182 -8.40 -12.96 -5.10
C THR A 182 -8.02 -11.79 -4.17
N GLY A 183 -6.83 -11.20 -4.37
CA GLY A 183 -6.30 -10.20 -3.45
C GLY A 183 -5.99 -10.76 -2.06
N GLU A 184 -5.85 -9.86 -1.10
CA GLU A 184 -5.33 -10.19 0.25
C GLU A 184 -6.33 -10.90 1.16
N GLY A 185 -7.64 -10.72 0.92
CA GLY A 185 -8.67 -11.32 1.77
C GLY A 185 -9.09 -12.73 1.37
N GLY A 186 -8.42 -13.34 0.39
CA GLY A 186 -8.66 -14.73 0.00
C GLY A 186 -9.97 -14.97 -0.78
N LEU A 187 -10.45 -16.21 -0.75
CA LEU A 187 -11.69 -16.63 -1.40
C LEU A 187 -12.89 -16.35 -0.49
N SER A 188 -13.90 -15.66 -1.03
CA SER A 188 -15.23 -15.49 -0.42
C SER A 188 -16.19 -16.55 -0.89
#